data_AF-A0A8T7FKK8-F1
#
_entry.id   AF-A0A8T7FKK8-F1
#
_cell.length_a   1.000
_cell.length_b   1.000
_cell.length_c   1.000
_cell.angle_alpha   90.00
_cell.angle_beta   90.00
_cell.angle_gamma   90.00
#
_symmetry.space_group_name_H-M   'P 1'
#
loop_
_entity.id
_entity.type
_entity.pdbx_description
1 polymer ?
#
loop_
_entity_poly.entity_id
_entity_poly.type
_entity_poly.pdbx_seq_one_letter_code
_entity_poly.pdbx_strand_id
1 'polypeptide(L)'
;MYVGKEKLRQITEPESTDIFEYINDRDLVITETLIQNFPADFGLMFIHFPTADWMGHEYGWLSGEQLSVLFRADEAIANLLAELDARAMRDETLLIITADHGGHGTTHGSSLPEDMTIPRIASGAGIQPAALEAPITTVDTAATAAFALGLPIPAEWDGVPVYEAFGLPMAEESRGCQ
;
A
#
# COMPACT_ATOMS: atom_id res chain seq x y z
N MET A 1 -4.16 -10.79 4.55
CA MET A 1 -2.86 -10.10 4.61
C MET A 1 -1.78 -11.08 4.21
N TYR A 2 -0.95 -10.70 3.23
CA TYR A 2 0.22 -11.48 2.78
C TYR A 2 1.45 -10.61 2.96
N VAL A 3 2.33 -10.96 3.90
CA VAL A 3 3.36 -10.03 4.39
C VAL A 3 4.74 -10.64 4.51
N GLY A 4 5.75 -9.85 4.14
CA GLY A 4 7.16 -10.22 4.28
C GLY A 4 7.81 -9.94 5.65
N LYS A 5 7.07 -9.37 6.62
CA LYS A 5 7.59 -9.04 7.96
C LYS A 5 6.62 -9.53 9.03
N GLU A 6 7.06 -10.46 9.89
CA GLU A 6 6.22 -11.08 10.94
C GLU A 6 5.65 -10.06 11.93
N LYS A 7 6.41 -8.98 12.22
CA LYS A 7 5.98 -7.91 13.13
C LYS A 7 4.66 -7.24 12.75
N LEU A 8 4.21 -7.33 11.49
CA LEU A 8 2.92 -6.81 11.05
C LEU A 8 1.73 -7.54 11.72
N ARG A 9 1.95 -8.69 12.38
CA ARG A 9 0.93 -9.33 13.22
C ARG A 9 0.52 -8.47 14.42
N GLN A 10 1.38 -7.54 14.85
CA GLN A 10 1.11 -6.67 16.01
C GLN A 10 0.07 -5.58 15.72
N ILE A 11 -0.21 -5.30 14.45
CA ILE A 11 -1.22 -4.30 14.03
C ILE A 11 -2.54 -4.95 13.58
N THR A 12 -2.69 -6.25 13.82
CA THR A 12 -3.90 -7.01 13.50
C THR A 12 -4.45 -7.62 14.78
N GLU A 13 -5.66 -7.24 15.15
CA GLU A 13 -6.38 -7.97 16.20
C GLU A 13 -6.80 -9.34 15.65
N PRO A 14 -6.70 -10.43 16.43
CA PRO A 14 -6.98 -11.79 15.95
C PRO A 14 -8.34 -11.98 15.27
N GLU A 15 -9.34 -11.16 15.63
CA GLU A 15 -10.70 -11.23 15.09
C GLU A 15 -10.95 -10.27 13.91
N SER A 16 -10.00 -9.37 13.61
CA SER A 16 -10.11 -8.34 12.57
C SER A 16 -9.49 -8.73 11.24
N THR A 17 -8.84 -9.90 11.15
CA THR A 17 -8.08 -10.33 9.98
C THR A 17 -8.38 -11.79 9.67
N ASP A 18 -9.08 -12.05 8.58
CA ASP A 18 -9.48 -13.40 8.17
C ASP A 18 -8.28 -14.27 7.80
N ILE A 19 -7.28 -13.69 7.13
CA ILE A 19 -6.08 -14.37 6.64
C ILE A 19 -4.85 -13.54 7.01
N PHE A 20 -3.89 -14.16 7.69
CA PHE A 20 -2.56 -13.59 7.91
C PHE A 20 -1.50 -14.62 7.55
N GLU A 21 -0.81 -14.37 6.43
CA GLU A 21 0.28 -15.21 5.95
C GLU A 21 1.59 -14.43 6.02
N TYR A 22 2.53 -14.94 6.82
CA TYR A 22 3.91 -14.45 6.87
C TYR A 22 4.81 -15.29 5.98
N ILE A 23 5.44 -14.65 5.01
CA ILE A 23 6.27 -15.30 4.00
C ILE A 23 7.62 -14.60 3.98
N ASN A 24 8.64 -15.26 4.54
CA ASN A 24 10.00 -14.72 4.61
C ASN A 24 10.77 -14.99 3.31
N ASP A 25 10.32 -14.42 2.21
CA ASP A 25 10.92 -14.60 0.87
C ASP A 25 10.69 -13.35 0.01
N ARG A 26 11.05 -13.46 -1.27
CA ARG A 26 10.95 -12.42 -2.28
C ARG A 26 9.50 -12.12 -2.63
N ASP A 27 9.27 -10.90 -3.10
CA ASP A 27 7.95 -10.36 -3.46
C ASP A 27 7.15 -11.28 -4.40
N LEU A 28 7.83 -11.92 -5.37
CA LEU A 28 7.20 -12.90 -6.27
C LEU A 28 6.63 -14.12 -5.53
N VAL A 29 7.32 -14.66 -4.53
CA VAL A 29 6.83 -15.80 -3.76
C VAL A 29 5.63 -15.41 -2.91
N ILE A 30 5.62 -14.18 -2.38
CA ILE A 30 4.47 -13.61 -1.67
C ILE A 30 3.26 -13.57 -2.61
N THR A 31 3.44 -13.02 -3.82
CA THR A 31 2.38 -12.95 -4.84
C THR A 31 1.93 -14.34 -5.31
N GLU A 32 2.84 -15.27 -5.57
CA GLU A 32 2.50 -16.63 -5.99
C GLU A 32 1.68 -17.36 -4.92
N THR A 33 2.06 -17.23 -3.65
CA THR A 33 1.33 -17.83 -2.53
C THR A 33 -0.06 -17.23 -2.39
N LEU A 34 -0.18 -15.90 -2.58
CA LEU A 34 -1.46 -15.20 -2.61
C LEU A 34 -2.35 -15.69 -3.75
N ILE A 35 -1.83 -15.79 -4.97
CA ILE A 35 -2.59 -16.23 -6.15
C ILE A 35 -3.08 -17.67 -5.97
N GLN A 36 -2.23 -18.57 -5.44
CA GLN A 36 -2.60 -19.96 -5.17
C GLN A 36 -3.74 -20.09 -4.16
N ASN A 37 -3.87 -19.13 -3.24
CA ASN A 37 -4.85 -19.12 -2.16
C ASN A 37 -5.79 -17.92 -2.25
N PHE A 38 -6.05 -17.42 -3.46
CA PHE A 38 -6.71 -16.14 -3.68
C PHE A 38 -8.11 -16.10 -3.02
N PRO A 39 -8.35 -15.22 -2.03
CA PRO A 39 -9.64 -15.13 -1.35
C PRO A 39 -10.63 -14.36 -2.22
N ALA A 40 -11.47 -15.05 -2.99
CA ALA A 40 -12.33 -14.42 -4.01
C ALA A 40 -13.38 -13.43 -3.46
N ASP A 41 -13.67 -13.47 -2.16
CA ASP A 41 -14.66 -12.64 -1.47
C ASP A 41 -14.02 -11.55 -0.58
N PHE A 42 -12.74 -11.21 -0.82
CA PHE A 42 -12.05 -10.20 -0.03
C PHE A 42 -12.73 -8.83 -0.11
N GLY A 43 -12.96 -8.20 1.05
CA GLY A 43 -13.32 -6.78 1.12
C GLY A 43 -12.10 -5.86 1.13
N LEU A 44 -11.00 -6.31 1.72
CA LEU A 44 -9.73 -5.60 1.77
C LEU A 44 -8.57 -6.60 1.73
N MET A 45 -7.56 -6.34 0.90
CA MET A 45 -6.36 -7.15 0.81
C MET A 45 -5.12 -6.28 1.02
N PHE A 46 -4.32 -6.63 2.03
CA PHE A 46 -3.05 -5.99 2.31
C PHE A 46 -1.89 -6.91 1.93
N ILE A 47 -0.99 -6.40 1.10
CA ILE A 47 0.19 -7.10 0.59
C ILE A 47 1.42 -6.27 0.93
N HIS A 48 2.45 -6.90 1.53
CA HIS A 48 3.68 -6.21 1.91
C HIS A 48 4.91 -6.91 1.33
N PHE A 49 5.64 -6.17 0.49
CA PHE A 49 6.88 -6.58 -0.15
C PHE A 49 8.11 -6.08 0.64
N PRO A 50 8.91 -6.98 1.24
CA PRO A 50 9.99 -6.60 2.14
C PRO A 50 11.31 -6.30 1.42
N THR A 51 11.48 -6.75 0.17
CA THR A 51 12.83 -6.89 -0.40
C THR A 51 13.49 -5.56 -0.74
N ALA A 52 12.73 -4.53 -1.12
CA ALA A 52 13.25 -3.20 -1.39
C ALA A 52 13.93 -2.57 -0.16
N ASP A 53 13.36 -2.79 1.02
CA ASP A 53 13.94 -2.36 2.30
C ASP A 53 15.20 -3.18 2.64
N TRP A 54 15.13 -4.50 2.51
CA TRP A 54 16.29 -5.38 2.77
C TRP A 54 17.49 -5.04 1.89
N MET A 55 17.27 -4.85 0.57
CA MET A 55 18.35 -4.47 -0.34
C MET A 55 18.82 -3.03 -0.11
N GLY A 56 17.94 -2.14 0.33
CA GLY A 56 18.31 -0.80 0.77
C GLY A 56 19.28 -0.83 1.96
N HIS A 57 19.01 -1.64 2.97
CA HIS A 57 19.91 -1.80 4.11
C HIS A 57 21.24 -2.47 3.76
N GLU A 58 21.23 -3.50 2.91
CA GLU A 58 22.44 -4.28 2.59
C GLU A 58 23.36 -3.54 1.60
N TYR A 59 22.79 -2.94 0.55
CA TYR A 59 23.54 -2.39 -0.59
C TYR A 59 23.39 -0.88 -0.77
N GLY A 60 22.40 -0.29 -0.11
CA GLY A 60 22.10 1.12 -0.13
C GLY A 60 20.85 1.48 -0.94
N TRP A 61 20.19 2.56 -0.55
CA TRP A 61 19.08 3.13 -1.31
C TRP A 61 19.56 3.64 -2.67
N LEU A 62 18.77 3.37 -3.71
CA LEU A 62 19.07 3.61 -5.13
C LEU A 62 20.27 2.82 -5.69
N SER A 63 20.75 1.79 -4.97
CA SER A 63 21.74 0.84 -5.50
C SER A 63 21.16 0.00 -6.64
N GLY A 64 22.03 -0.58 -7.47
CA GLY A 64 21.60 -1.49 -8.54
C GLY A 64 20.86 -2.72 -8.00
N GLU A 65 21.24 -3.19 -6.82
CA GLU A 65 20.64 -4.30 -6.10
C GLU A 65 19.22 -3.95 -5.64
N GLN A 66 19.02 -2.78 -5.01
CA GLN A 66 17.69 -2.31 -4.63
C GLN A 66 16.80 -2.09 -5.85
N LEU A 67 17.30 -1.44 -6.90
CA LEU A 67 16.56 -1.26 -8.15
C LEU A 67 16.18 -2.60 -8.79
N SER A 68 17.05 -3.61 -8.70
CA SER A 68 16.76 -4.96 -9.24
C SER A 68 15.57 -5.63 -8.57
N VAL A 69 15.37 -5.42 -7.27
CA VAL A 69 14.21 -5.99 -6.56
C VAL A 69 12.96 -5.14 -6.75
N LEU A 70 13.09 -3.83 -6.98
CA LEU A 70 11.95 -3.00 -7.39
C LEU A 70 11.37 -3.43 -8.75
N PHE A 71 12.21 -3.85 -9.71
CA PHE A 71 11.71 -4.47 -10.96
C PHE A 71 10.97 -5.79 -10.72
N ARG A 72 11.36 -6.56 -9.71
CA ARG A 72 10.65 -7.80 -9.33
C ARG A 72 9.35 -7.50 -8.61
N ALA A 73 9.29 -6.44 -7.82
CA ALA A 73 8.06 -5.95 -7.21
C ALA A 73 7.05 -5.50 -8.29
N ASP A 74 7.52 -4.81 -9.34
CA ASP A 74 6.71 -4.45 -10.50
C ASP A 74 6.16 -5.69 -11.23
N GLU A 75 7.00 -6.70 -11.47
CA GLU A 75 6.56 -7.99 -12.03
C GLU A 75 5.51 -8.69 -11.13
N ALA A 76 5.71 -8.66 -9.81
CA ALA A 76 4.76 -9.20 -8.85
C ALA A 76 3.42 -8.47 -8.87
N ILE A 77 3.41 -7.14 -9.06
CA ILE A 77 2.19 -6.35 -9.26
C ILE A 77 1.51 -6.71 -10.59
N ALA A 78 2.29 -6.88 -11.67
CA ALA A 78 1.76 -7.28 -12.97
C ALA A 78 1.05 -8.65 -12.91
N ASN A 79 1.63 -9.62 -12.19
CA ASN A 79 1.01 -10.93 -11.98
C ASN A 79 -0.30 -10.84 -11.18
N LEU A 80 -0.35 -9.98 -10.16
CA LEU A 80 -1.58 -9.74 -9.40
C LEU A 80 -2.67 -9.09 -10.27
N LEU A 81 -2.31 -8.11 -11.09
CA LEU A 81 -3.24 -7.48 -12.03
C LEU A 81 -3.80 -8.49 -13.04
N ALA A 82 -2.94 -9.35 -13.60
CA ALA A 82 -3.37 -10.41 -14.51
C ALA A 82 -4.32 -11.41 -13.83
N GLU A 83 -4.10 -11.73 -12.55
CA GLU A 83 -5.01 -12.58 -11.77
C GLU A 83 -6.37 -11.91 -11.56
N LEU A 84 -6.39 -10.61 -11.25
CA LEU A 84 -7.63 -9.83 -11.13
C LEU A 84 -8.39 -9.78 -12.46
N ASP A 85 -7.69 -9.63 -13.58
CA ASP A 85 -8.28 -9.69 -14.93
C ASP A 85 -8.88 -11.07 -15.22
N ALA A 86 -8.13 -12.15 -14.94
CA ALA A 86 -8.58 -13.53 -15.16
C ALA A 86 -9.83 -13.87 -14.34
N ARG A 87 -10.03 -13.20 -13.21
CA ARG A 87 -11.20 -13.35 -12.33
C ARG A 87 -12.33 -12.36 -12.61
N ALA A 88 -12.16 -11.47 -13.60
CA ALA A 88 -13.08 -10.38 -13.90
C ALA A 88 -13.35 -9.44 -12.70
N MET A 89 -12.34 -9.24 -11.85
CA MET A 89 -12.40 -8.37 -10.66
C MET A 89 -11.65 -7.05 -10.85
N ARG A 90 -10.91 -6.88 -11.95
CA ARG A 90 -10.03 -5.72 -12.20
C ARG A 90 -10.77 -4.38 -12.13
N ASP A 91 -11.96 -4.30 -12.71
CA ASP A 91 -12.75 -3.07 -12.82
C ASP A 91 -13.47 -2.72 -11.50
N GLU A 92 -13.63 -3.70 -10.61
CA GLU A 92 -14.26 -3.54 -9.30
C GLU A 92 -13.24 -3.37 -8.16
N THR A 93 -11.94 -3.51 -8.47
CA THR A 93 -10.86 -3.44 -7.48
C THR A 93 -10.17 -2.07 -7.54
N LEU A 94 -10.06 -1.43 -6.38
CA LEU A 94 -9.16 -0.29 -6.14
C LEU A 94 -7.79 -0.83 -5.70
N LEU A 95 -6.72 -0.43 -6.39
CA LEU A 95 -5.35 -0.62 -5.97
C LEU A 95 -4.79 0.68 -5.39
N ILE A 96 -4.19 0.60 -4.20
CA ILE A 96 -3.40 1.66 -3.58
C ILE A 96 -2.00 1.13 -3.35
N ILE A 97 -0.99 1.77 -3.95
CA ILE A 97 0.42 1.43 -3.80
C ILE A 97 1.11 2.57 -3.07
N THR A 98 1.80 2.22 -1.98
CA THR A 98 2.50 3.14 -1.10
C THR A 98 3.70 2.45 -0.44
N ALA A 99 4.56 3.23 0.22
CA ALA A 99 5.57 2.73 1.16
C ALA A 99 5.32 3.28 2.57
N ASP A 100 5.95 2.68 3.57
CA ASP A 100 6.00 3.20 4.95
C ASP A 100 7.10 4.26 5.13
N HIS A 101 8.19 4.16 4.38
CA HIS A 101 9.27 5.14 4.33
C HIS A 101 10.07 5.06 3.02
N GLY A 102 10.90 6.09 2.79
CA GLY A 102 12.03 6.03 1.84
C GLY A 102 13.33 5.66 2.56
N GLY A 103 14.47 6.21 2.15
CA GLY A 103 15.73 6.01 2.87
C GLY A 103 16.94 6.58 2.16
N HIS A 104 18.07 6.58 2.85
CA HIS A 104 19.32 7.20 2.42
C HIS A 104 20.53 6.37 2.86
N GLY A 105 21.59 6.37 2.05
CA GLY A 105 22.76 5.52 2.34
C GLY A 105 22.31 4.07 2.53
N THR A 106 22.50 3.50 3.72
CA THR A 106 22.02 2.16 4.12
C THR A 106 21.07 2.20 5.33
N THR A 107 20.39 3.33 5.56
CA THR A 107 19.47 3.50 6.68
C THR A 107 18.25 4.38 6.34
N HIS A 108 17.33 4.49 7.28
CA HIS A 108 16.14 5.33 7.19
C HIS A 108 15.69 5.73 8.60
N GLY A 109 14.67 6.58 8.70
CA GLY A 109 14.08 7.04 9.96
C GLY A 109 14.51 8.44 10.41
N SER A 110 15.13 9.20 9.51
CA SER A 110 15.43 10.62 9.68
C SER A 110 14.31 11.50 9.12
N SER A 111 14.41 12.81 9.33
CA SER A 111 13.52 13.80 8.70
C SER A 111 13.98 14.25 7.31
N LEU A 112 14.91 13.52 6.68
CA LEU A 112 15.39 13.85 5.34
C LEU A 112 14.28 13.63 4.31
N PRO A 113 14.19 14.45 3.25
CA PRO A 113 13.21 14.24 2.18
C PRO A 113 13.27 12.84 1.57
N GLU A 114 14.45 12.24 1.49
CA GLU A 114 14.68 10.88 0.99
C GLU A 114 14.01 9.80 1.85
N ASP A 115 13.86 10.03 3.16
CA ASP A 115 13.20 9.10 4.09
C ASP A 115 11.69 9.31 4.16
N MET A 116 11.24 10.54 3.90
CA MET A 116 9.86 10.95 4.10
C MET A 116 9.02 10.93 2.81
N THR A 117 9.66 11.02 1.64
CA THR A 117 8.96 11.04 0.34
C THR A 117 8.73 9.62 -0.15
N ILE A 118 7.46 9.21 -0.18
CA ILE A 118 7.03 7.86 -0.54
C ILE A 118 6.10 7.87 -1.76
N PRO A 119 6.02 6.78 -2.55
CA PRO A 119 5.10 6.71 -3.67
C PRO A 119 3.65 6.76 -3.20
N ARG A 120 2.79 7.42 -3.99
CA ARG A 120 1.33 7.47 -3.80
C ARG A 120 0.66 7.23 -5.13
N ILE A 121 0.22 6.00 -5.35
CA ILE A 121 -0.42 5.60 -6.60
C ILE A 121 -1.77 4.96 -6.25
N ALA A 122 -2.83 5.43 -6.89
CA ALA A 122 -4.15 4.82 -6.86
C ALA A 122 -4.59 4.47 -8.29
N SER A 123 -5.22 3.32 -8.48
CA SER A 123 -5.71 2.87 -9.80
C SER A 123 -6.89 1.92 -9.65
N GLY A 124 -7.78 1.89 -10.65
CA GLY A 124 -8.93 0.98 -10.68
C GLY A 124 -10.23 1.65 -10.25
N ALA A 125 -11.09 0.90 -9.57
CA ALA A 125 -12.47 1.30 -9.29
C ALA A 125 -12.56 2.69 -8.64
N GLY A 126 -13.36 3.57 -9.26
CA GLY A 126 -13.65 4.92 -8.75
C GLY A 126 -12.54 5.98 -8.95
N ILE A 127 -11.35 5.59 -9.39
CA ILE A 127 -10.22 6.52 -9.54
C ILE A 127 -10.33 7.33 -10.83
N GLN A 128 -10.08 8.64 -10.72
CA GLN A 128 -9.94 9.54 -11.86
C GLN A 128 -8.46 9.70 -12.22
N PRO A 129 -8.05 9.39 -13.47
CA PRO A 129 -6.65 9.55 -13.87
C PRO A 129 -6.18 11.01 -13.82
N ALA A 130 -5.36 11.34 -12.83
CA ALA A 130 -4.75 12.65 -12.65
C ALA A 130 -3.48 12.54 -11.80
N ALA A 131 -2.63 13.57 -11.85
CA ALA A 131 -1.62 13.76 -10.83
C ALA A 131 -2.30 14.27 -9.55
N LEU A 132 -1.81 13.83 -8.39
CA LEU A 132 -2.25 14.33 -7.09
C LEU A 132 -1.39 15.54 -6.71
N GLU A 133 -2.03 16.68 -6.48
CA GLU A 133 -1.35 17.94 -6.10
C GLU A 133 -1.45 18.22 -4.60
N ALA A 134 -2.48 17.72 -3.93
CA ALA A 134 -2.65 17.91 -2.49
C ALA A 134 -1.55 17.19 -1.69
N PRO A 135 -1.12 17.74 -0.55
CA PRO A 135 -0.21 17.02 0.36
C PRO A 135 -0.92 15.80 0.94
N ILE A 136 -0.23 14.65 0.93
CA ILE A 136 -0.74 13.37 1.41
C ILE A 136 0.23 12.79 2.44
N THR A 137 -0.32 12.36 3.57
CA THR A 137 0.40 11.75 4.70
C THR A 137 0.06 10.27 4.84
N THR A 138 0.87 9.49 5.57
CA THR A 138 0.69 8.02 5.69
C THR A 138 -0.65 7.64 6.30
N VAL A 139 -1.18 8.46 7.21
CA VAL A 139 -2.47 8.22 7.86
C VAL A 139 -3.67 8.35 6.91
N ASP A 140 -3.52 9.10 5.80
CA ASP A 140 -4.58 9.27 4.80
C ASP A 140 -4.90 7.97 4.05
N THR A 141 -3.98 7.00 4.03
CA THR A 141 -4.19 5.71 3.37
C THR A 141 -5.33 4.93 4.01
N ALA A 142 -5.39 4.88 5.35
CA ALA A 142 -6.45 4.18 6.05
C ALA A 142 -7.80 4.86 5.79
N ALA A 143 -7.85 6.19 5.91
CA ALA A 143 -9.05 6.97 5.65
C ALA A 143 -9.55 6.82 4.20
N THR A 144 -8.63 6.81 3.23
CA THR A 144 -8.93 6.59 1.80
C THR A 144 -9.52 5.21 1.55
N ALA A 145 -8.94 4.16 2.15
CA ALA A 145 -9.45 2.79 2.01
C ALA A 145 -10.86 2.66 2.62
N ALA A 146 -11.07 3.21 3.83
CA ALA A 146 -12.38 3.20 4.47
C ALA A 146 -13.44 3.96 3.66
N PHE A 147 -13.08 5.12 3.11
CA PHE A 147 -13.96 5.88 2.22
C PHE A 147 -14.35 5.09 0.96
N ALA A 148 -13.37 4.46 0.30
CA ALA A 148 -13.61 3.65 -0.90
C ALA A 148 -14.53 2.44 -0.63
N LEU A 149 -14.46 1.88 0.59
CA LEU A 149 -15.30 0.78 1.04
C LEU A 149 -16.68 1.23 1.56
N GLY A 150 -16.98 2.53 1.54
CA GLY A 150 -18.23 3.08 2.08
C GLY A 150 -18.34 2.95 3.61
N LEU A 151 -17.22 2.80 4.31
CA LEU A 151 -17.15 2.69 5.76
C LEU A 151 -17.11 4.08 6.40
N PRO A 152 -17.64 4.23 7.63
CA PRO A 152 -17.47 5.48 8.39
C PRO A 152 -15.98 5.70 8.70
N ILE A 153 -15.54 6.95 8.60
CA ILE A 153 -14.20 7.35 9.06
C ILE A 153 -14.28 7.65 10.56
N PRO A 154 -13.54 6.93 11.42
CA PRO A 154 -13.52 7.22 12.85
C PRO A 154 -13.03 8.64 13.14
N ALA A 155 -13.64 9.31 14.12
CA ALA A 155 -13.32 10.71 14.44
C ALA A 155 -11.94 10.88 15.07
N GLU A 156 -11.39 9.80 15.63
CA GLU A 156 -10.06 9.69 16.19
C GLU A 156 -8.95 9.50 15.14
N TRP A 157 -9.30 9.31 13.86
CA TRP A 157 -8.31 9.22 12.79
C TRP A 157 -7.87 10.61 12.36
N ASP A 158 -6.56 10.85 12.37
CA ASP A 158 -5.96 12.08 11.84
C ASP A 158 -6.03 12.14 10.30
N GLY A 159 -6.15 10.99 9.64
CA GLY A 159 -6.15 10.86 8.19
C GLY A 159 -7.44 11.35 7.54
N VAL A 160 -7.30 11.97 6.37
CA VAL A 160 -8.41 12.43 5.53
C VAL A 160 -8.39 11.61 4.23
N PRO A 161 -9.55 11.17 3.71
CA PRO A 161 -9.58 10.50 2.41
C PRO A 161 -8.98 11.39 1.32
N VAL A 162 -8.16 10.82 0.44
CA VAL A 162 -7.58 11.53 -0.71
C VAL A 162 -8.67 11.72 -1.78
N TYR A 163 -9.61 12.63 -1.53
CA TYR A 163 -10.77 12.91 -2.40
C TYR A 163 -10.38 13.28 -3.83
N GLU A 164 -9.23 13.95 -4.00
CA GLU A 164 -8.67 14.29 -5.30
C GLU A 164 -8.51 13.06 -6.21
N ALA A 165 -8.14 11.90 -5.65
CA ALA A 165 -7.99 10.65 -6.41
C ALA A 165 -9.31 10.16 -7.02
N PHE A 166 -10.44 10.58 -6.48
CA PHE A 166 -11.79 10.25 -6.97
C PHE A 166 -12.41 11.38 -7.81
N GLY A 167 -11.66 12.45 -8.10
CA GLY A 167 -12.18 13.65 -8.76
C GLY A 167 -13.19 14.43 -7.92
N LEU A 168 -13.16 14.24 -6.61
CA LEU A 168 -14.03 14.93 -5.66
C LEU A 168 -13.31 16.17 -5.10
N PRO A 169 -14.05 17.23 -4.75
CA PRO A 169 -13.47 18.34 -4.02
C PRO A 169 -12.90 17.80 -2.70
N MET A 170 -11.76 18.37 -2.25
CA MET A 170 -11.29 18.11 -0.89
C MET A 170 -12.44 18.43 0.07
N ALA A 171 -12.79 17.49 0.95
CA ALA A 171 -13.74 17.80 2.01
C ALA A 171 -13.24 19.06 2.73
N GLU A 172 -14.13 20.04 2.92
CA GLU A 172 -13.82 21.21 3.74
C GLU A 172 -13.16 20.70 5.02
N GLU A 173 -11.96 21.22 5.32
CA GLU A 173 -11.20 20.91 6.51
C GLU A 173 -12.16 20.70 7.67
N SER A 174 -12.13 19.51 8.28
CA SER A 174 -12.81 19.30 9.54
C SER A 174 -12.37 20.43 10.46
N ARG A 175 -13.34 21.32 10.74
CA ARG A 175 -13.12 22.60 11.42
C ARG A 175 -12.15 22.36 12.58
N GLY A 176 -11.01 23.05 12.51
CA GLY A 176 -9.95 22.91 13.49
C GLY A 176 -10.49 22.91 14.92
N CYS A 177 -9.91 22.06 15.76
CA CYS A 177 -10.03 22.24 17.20
C CYS A 177 -9.57 23.67 17.53
N GLN A 178 -10.52 24.52 17.93
CA GLN A 178 -10.25 25.78 18.63
C GLN A 178 -9.88 25.47 20.08
#